data_AF-A0A1I3HWB6-F1
#
_entry.id   AF-A0A1I3HWB6-F1
#
_cell.length_a   1.000
_cell.length_b   1.000
_cell.length_c   1.000
_cell.angle_alpha   90.00
_cell.angle_beta   90.00
_cell.angle_gamma   90.00
#
_symmetry.space_group_name_H-M   'P 1'
#
loop_
_entity.id
_entity.type
_entity.pdbx_description
1 polymer ?
#
loop_
_entity_poly.entity_id
_entity_poly.type
_entity_poly.pdbx_seq_one_letter_code
_entity_poly.pdbx_strand_id
1 'polypeptide(L)'
;MYNLQRRNEIFCLFLSIISLFIGGSIYLFYRSHTLIMFSWLRFLNLEKYFTQNTFNSNSTFLSFCVYSLPNGLWSFSAILLFGIVWKNSIRHFLFFSIVFTLVNLLFEFLQLFNVIPGTFDFIDILVLLISLLAGIFAYKQLLKGDSYESKKTLW
;
A
#
# COMPACT_ATOMS: atom_id res chain seq x y z
N MET A 1 9.96 -10.49 -25.95
CA MET A 1 11.30 -10.01 -26.34
C MET A 1 11.74 -8.89 -25.43
N TYR A 2 10.97 -7.80 -25.32
CA TYR A 2 11.05 -6.81 -24.23
C TYR A 2 9.65 -6.57 -23.65
N ASN A 3 8.63 -6.79 -24.49
CA ASN A 3 7.23 -6.54 -24.21
C ASN A 3 6.63 -7.38 -23.07
N LEU A 4 7.12 -8.58 -22.73
CA LEU A 4 6.48 -9.40 -21.68
C LEU A 4 6.90 -8.95 -20.28
N GLN A 5 8.21 -8.81 -20.04
CA GLN A 5 8.75 -8.23 -18.81
C GLN A 5 8.24 -6.78 -18.65
N ARG A 6 8.38 -5.95 -19.68
CA ARG A 6 7.88 -4.57 -19.67
C ARG A 6 6.37 -4.49 -19.45
N ARG A 7 5.58 -5.45 -19.97
CA ARG A 7 4.12 -5.51 -19.69
C ARG A 7 3.84 -5.85 -18.23
N ASN A 8 4.57 -6.80 -17.63
CA ASN A 8 4.38 -7.13 -16.22
C ASN A 8 4.79 -5.95 -15.32
N GLU A 9 5.88 -5.25 -15.65
CA GLU A 9 6.29 -4.02 -14.95
C GLU A 9 5.23 -2.93 -15.05
N ILE A 10 4.77 -2.63 -16.26
CA ILE A 10 3.71 -1.63 -16.50
C ILE A 10 2.44 -2.02 -15.73
N PHE A 11 2.08 -3.30 -15.73
CA PHE A 11 0.92 -3.79 -14.99
C PHE A 11 1.09 -3.60 -13.48
N CYS A 12 2.25 -3.95 -12.91
CA CYS A 12 2.54 -3.71 -11.49
C CYS A 12 2.57 -2.22 -11.14
N LEU A 13 3.11 -1.37 -12.01
CA LEU A 13 3.10 0.09 -11.86
C LEU A 13 1.66 0.63 -11.86
N PHE A 14 0.86 0.20 -12.82
CA PHE A 14 -0.55 0.59 -12.91
C PHE A 14 -1.34 0.15 -11.68
N LEU A 15 -1.15 -1.09 -11.23
CA LEU A 15 -1.79 -1.61 -10.02
C LEU A 15 -1.34 -0.85 -8.77
N SER A 16 -0.06 -0.51 -8.67
CA SER A 16 0.49 0.30 -7.58
C SER A 16 -0.16 1.69 -7.54
N ILE A 17 -0.25 2.36 -8.69
CA ILE A 17 -0.85 3.69 -8.83
C ILE A 17 -2.33 3.63 -8.46
N ILE A 18 -3.08 2.67 -8.99
CA ILE A 18 -4.51 2.50 -8.66
C ILE A 18 -4.69 2.25 -7.16
N SER A 19 -3.89 1.36 -6.57
CA SER A 19 -3.98 1.06 -5.13
C SER A 19 -3.75 2.31 -4.28
N LEU A 20 -2.75 3.12 -4.64
CA LEU A 20 -2.47 4.39 -3.97
C LEU A 20 -3.66 5.36 -4.11
N PHE A 21 -4.20 5.52 -5.31
CA PHE A 21 -5.31 6.43 -5.58
C PHE A 21 -6.61 6.00 -4.90
N ILE A 22 -6.94 4.71 -4.91
CA ILE A 22 -8.13 4.18 -4.24
C ILE A 22 -8.00 4.39 -2.73
N GLY A 23 -6.88 3.97 -2.14
CA GLY A 23 -6.63 4.17 -0.71
C GLY A 23 -6.66 5.65 -0.32
N GLY A 24 -6.01 6.49 -1.13
CA GLY A 24 -5.99 7.95 -0.95
C GLY A 24 -7.37 8.56 -1.03
N SER A 25 -8.18 8.16 -2.01
CA SER A 25 -9.55 8.65 -2.19
C SER A 25 -10.42 8.26 -1.00
N ILE A 26 -10.39 6.99 -0.59
CA ILE A 26 -11.16 6.54 0.58
C ILE A 26 -10.77 7.35 1.82
N TYR A 27 -9.47 7.54 2.04
CA TYR A 27 -8.97 8.30 3.18
C TYR A 27 -9.40 9.78 3.13
N LEU A 28 -9.31 10.42 1.97
CA LEU A 28 -9.65 11.84 1.78
C LEU A 28 -11.15 12.12 1.96
N PHE A 29 -12.01 11.25 1.47
CA PHE A 29 -13.46 11.50 1.48
C PHE A 29 -14.16 11.03 2.77
N TYR A 30 -13.64 10.00 3.43
CA TYR A 30 -14.35 9.32 4.51
C TYR A 30 -13.68 9.41 5.89
N ARG A 31 -12.41 9.80 5.97
CA ARG A 31 -11.69 9.92 7.26
C ARG A 31 -11.74 11.36 7.79
N SER A 32 -11.73 11.50 9.11
CA SER A 32 -11.90 12.79 9.79
C SER A 32 -10.69 13.73 9.64
N HIS A 33 -10.95 15.05 9.65
CA HIS A 33 -9.96 16.12 9.42
C HIS A 33 -8.95 16.35 10.57
N THR A 34 -8.97 15.52 11.61
CA THR A 34 -8.05 15.63 12.75
C THR A 34 -6.67 15.06 12.45
N LEU A 35 -6.48 14.47 11.27
CA LEU A 35 -5.23 13.82 10.86
C LEU A 35 -4.27 14.80 10.18
N ILE A 36 -2.97 14.54 10.35
CA ILE A 36 -1.87 15.38 9.85
C ILE A 36 -2.05 15.71 8.37
N MET A 37 -2.52 14.78 7.52
CA MET A 37 -2.71 15.05 6.09
C MET A 37 -3.65 16.22 5.78
N PHE A 38 -4.66 16.48 6.62
CA PHE A 38 -5.53 17.64 6.45
C PHE A 38 -4.84 18.97 6.80
N SER A 39 -3.77 18.96 7.62
CA SER A 39 -2.96 20.17 7.82
C SER A 39 -2.20 20.55 6.54
N TRP A 40 -1.77 19.56 5.75
CA TRP A 40 -1.13 19.78 4.46
C TRP A 40 -2.15 20.29 3.43
N LEU A 41 -3.36 19.73 3.40
CA LEU A 41 -4.45 20.23 2.55
C LEU A 41 -4.89 21.65 2.91
N ARG A 42 -4.88 21.98 4.20
CA ARG A 42 -5.15 23.33 4.70
C ARG A 42 -4.06 24.31 4.28
N PHE A 43 -2.79 23.90 4.35
CA PHE A 43 -1.67 24.69 3.82
C PHE A 43 -1.82 24.97 2.32
N LEU A 44 -2.33 24.00 1.55
CA LEU A 44 -2.59 24.15 0.11
C LEU A 44 -3.94 24.80 -0.22
N ASN A 45 -4.75 25.16 0.78
CA ASN A 45 -6.10 25.72 0.63
C ASN A 45 -7.07 24.84 -0.18
N LEU A 46 -6.84 23.52 -0.17
CA LEU A 46 -7.63 22.50 -0.89
C LEU A 46 -8.70 21.84 -0.01
N GLU A 47 -8.68 22.09 1.31
CA GLU A 47 -9.61 21.49 2.28
C GLU A 47 -11.09 21.69 1.88
N LYS A 48 -11.43 22.83 1.27
CA LYS A 48 -12.79 23.20 0.85
C LYS A 48 -13.43 22.26 -0.20
N TYR A 49 -12.63 21.45 -0.89
CA TYR A 49 -13.13 20.52 -1.91
C TYR A 49 -13.49 19.14 -1.32
N PHE A 50 -13.15 18.90 -0.07
CA PHE A 50 -13.42 17.63 0.61
C PHE A 50 -14.49 17.86 1.68
N THR A 51 -15.69 17.36 1.42
CA THR A 51 -16.80 17.38 2.38
C THR A 51 -16.59 16.31 3.44
N GLN A 52 -16.68 16.70 4.72
CA GLN A 52 -16.66 15.79 5.86
C GLN A 52 -17.88 14.89 5.86
N ASN A 53 -17.78 13.73 5.22
CA ASN A 53 -18.71 12.64 5.47
C ASN A 53 -18.10 11.77 6.57
N THR A 54 -18.19 12.23 7.83
CA THR A 54 -17.84 11.37 8.97
C THR A 54 -18.76 10.18 8.97
N PHE A 55 -18.23 9.04 8.55
CA PHE A 55 -19.04 7.86 8.31
C PHE A 55 -19.30 7.15 9.65
N ASN A 56 -20.48 7.40 10.23
CA ASN A 56 -20.94 6.70 11.42
C ASN A 56 -21.81 5.52 11.00
N SER A 57 -21.16 4.42 10.63
CA SER A 57 -21.83 3.18 10.22
C SER A 57 -21.59 2.10 11.27
N ASN A 58 -22.67 1.45 11.72
CA ASN A 58 -22.59 0.27 12.59
C ASN A 58 -22.12 -0.99 11.84
N SER A 59 -21.86 -0.90 10.52
CA SER A 59 -21.40 -2.03 9.73
C SER A 59 -19.88 -2.19 9.84
N THR A 60 -19.46 -3.34 10.37
CA THR A 60 -18.05 -3.75 10.49
C THR A 60 -17.32 -3.72 9.15
N PHE A 61 -17.98 -4.09 8.06
CA PHE A 61 -17.41 -4.06 6.71
C PHE A 61 -17.09 -2.63 6.26
N LEU A 62 -17.99 -1.68 6.53
CA LEU A 62 -17.73 -0.29 6.18
C LEU A 62 -16.61 0.32 7.03
N SER A 63 -16.56 -0.01 8.31
CA SER A 63 -15.47 0.41 9.20
C SER A 63 -14.13 -0.12 8.68
N PHE A 64 -14.05 -1.40 8.31
CA PHE A 64 -12.87 -1.96 7.66
C PHE A 64 -12.46 -1.16 6.40
N CYS A 65 -13.43 -0.88 5.52
CA CYS A 65 -13.17 -0.18 4.26
C CYS A 65 -12.64 1.24 4.48
N VAL A 66 -13.07 1.94 5.53
CA VAL A 66 -12.65 3.33 5.79
C VAL A 66 -11.36 3.40 6.62
N TYR A 67 -11.22 2.55 7.63
CA TYR A 67 -10.14 2.67 8.62
C TYR A 67 -8.91 1.81 8.29
N SER A 68 -9.11 0.58 7.79
CA SER A 68 -8.02 -0.39 7.61
C SER A 68 -7.59 -0.57 6.15
N LEU A 69 -8.56 -0.62 5.24
CA LEU A 69 -8.30 -0.88 3.82
C LEU A 69 -7.34 0.15 3.18
N PRO A 70 -7.44 1.47 3.44
CA PRO A 70 -6.52 2.44 2.85
C PRO A 70 -5.06 2.18 3.21
N ASN A 71 -4.79 1.83 4.47
CA ASN A 71 -3.45 1.53 4.95
C ASN A 71 -2.87 0.31 4.23
N GLY A 72 -3.70 -0.74 4.07
CA GLY A 72 -3.35 -1.92 3.28
C GLY A 72 -3.03 -1.61 1.82
N LEU A 73 -3.87 -0.82 1.17
CA LEU A 73 -3.69 -0.43 -0.24
C LEU A 73 -2.43 0.41 -0.44
N TRP A 74 -2.10 1.30 0.49
CA TRP A 74 -0.85 2.06 0.45
C TRP A 74 0.37 1.18 0.66
N SER A 75 0.31 0.28 1.64
CA SER A 75 1.40 -0.66 1.90
C SER A 75 1.64 -1.58 0.71
N PHE A 76 0.57 -2.12 0.11
CA PHE A 76 0.63 -2.93 -1.10
C PHE A 76 1.22 -2.14 -2.28
N SER A 77 0.78 -0.89 -2.47
CA SER A 77 1.30 0.00 -3.50
C SER A 77 2.81 0.20 -3.39
N ALA A 78 3.32 0.46 -2.18
CA ALA A 78 4.74 0.65 -1.92
C ALA A 78 5.55 -0.63 -2.21
N ILE A 79 5.07 -1.79 -1.76
CA ILE A 79 5.74 -3.07 -1.98
C ILE A 79 5.80 -3.43 -3.47
N LEU A 80 4.76 -3.12 -4.24
CA LEU A 80 4.82 -3.25 -5.70
C LEU A 80 5.91 -2.38 -6.32
N LEU A 81 6.05 -1.13 -5.88
CA LEU A 81 7.13 -0.24 -6.36
C LEU A 81 8.51 -0.79 -6.00
N PHE A 82 8.68 -1.31 -4.78
CA PHE A 82 9.93 -1.97 -4.38
C PHE A 82 10.23 -3.16 -5.28
N GLY A 83 9.21 -3.93 -5.66
CA GLY A 83 9.36 -5.04 -6.61
C GLY A 83 9.88 -4.60 -7.97
N ILE A 84 9.46 -3.44 -8.45
CA ILE A 84 9.89 -2.87 -9.73
C ILE A 84 11.32 -2.32 -9.62
N VAL A 85 11.61 -1.54 -8.57
CA VAL A 85 12.93 -0.93 -8.34
C VAL A 85 14.02 -1.98 -8.12
N TRP A 86 13.73 -3.01 -7.30
CA TRP A 86 14.68 -4.07 -6.96
C TRP A 86 14.40 -5.40 -7.69
N LYS A 87 13.83 -5.35 -8.90
CA LYS A 87 13.56 -6.56 -9.71
C LYS A 87 14.77 -7.47 -9.90
N ASN A 88 15.96 -6.89 -10.00
CA ASN A 88 17.20 -7.65 -10.20
C ASN A 88 17.80 -8.19 -8.89
N SER A 89 17.16 -7.94 -7.74
CA SER A 89 17.68 -8.37 -6.44
C SER A 89 16.57 -8.69 -5.44
N ILE A 90 16.20 -9.98 -5.39
CA ILE A 90 15.26 -10.52 -4.40
C ILE A 90 15.64 -10.14 -2.97
N ARG A 91 16.95 -10.10 -2.65
CA ARG A 91 17.43 -9.73 -1.31
C ARG A 91 17.06 -8.30 -0.94
N HIS A 92 17.30 -7.35 -1.85
CA HIS A 92 16.95 -5.95 -1.60
C HIS A 92 15.43 -5.77 -1.57
N PHE A 93 14.69 -6.37 -2.51
CA PHE A 93 13.23 -6.35 -2.50
C PHE A 93 12.65 -6.82 -1.16
N LEU A 94 13.08 -7.99 -0.67
CA LEU A 94 12.61 -8.53 0.60
C LEU A 94 13.04 -7.65 1.77
N PHE A 95 14.28 -7.18 1.79
CA PHE A 95 14.78 -6.31 2.86
C PHE A 95 13.93 -5.05 2.99
N PHE A 96 13.76 -4.28 1.90
CA PHE A 96 12.97 -3.05 1.94
C PHE A 96 11.49 -3.30 2.23
N SER A 97 10.90 -4.37 1.68
CA SER A 97 9.50 -4.71 1.94
C SER A 97 9.26 -5.10 3.40
N ILE A 98 10.15 -5.90 3.99
CA ILE A 98 10.05 -6.33 5.40
C ILE A 98 10.29 -5.14 6.32
N VAL A 99 11.35 -4.34 6.09
CA VAL A 99 11.64 -3.16 6.90
C VAL A 99 10.46 -2.18 6.87
N PHE A 100 9.91 -1.92 5.68
CA PHE A 100 8.75 -1.05 5.53
C PHE A 100 7.52 -1.57 6.28
N THR A 101 7.21 -2.87 6.18
CA THR A 101 6.10 -3.46 6.92
C THR A 101 6.35 -3.43 8.43
N LEU A 102 7.57 -3.69 8.89
CA LEU A 102 7.93 -3.61 10.32
C LEU A 102 7.78 -2.20 10.88
N VAL A 103 8.14 -1.17 10.11
CA VAL A 103 7.93 0.23 10.50
C VAL A 103 6.43 0.54 10.64
N ASN A 104 5.60 0.08 9.70
CA ASN A 104 4.14 0.25 9.82
C ASN A 104 3.56 -0.50 11.02
N LEU A 105 4.00 -1.74 11.28
CA LEU A 105 3.60 -2.48 12.47
C LEU A 105 4.05 -1.78 13.76
N LEU A 106 5.25 -1.20 13.77
CA LEU A 106 5.73 -0.42 14.92
C LEU A 106 4.82 0.79 15.18
N PHE A 107 4.35 1.48 14.14
CA PHE A 107 3.38 2.56 14.31
C PHE A 107 2.07 2.08 14.94
N GLU A 108 1.56 0.90 14.57
CA GLU A 108 0.39 0.28 15.24
C GLU A 108 0.69 -0.03 16.71
N PHE A 109 1.83 -0.66 17.02
CA PHE A 109 2.21 -0.93 18.40
C PHE A 109 2.40 0.34 19.23
N LEU A 110 2.89 1.44 18.65
CA LEU A 110 3.00 2.72 19.35
C LEU A 110 1.65 3.36 19.66
N GLN A 111 0.61 3.08 18.86
CA GLN A 111 -0.76 3.49 19.17
C GLN A 111 -1.30 2.76 20.41
N LEU A 112 -0.93 1.49 20.62
CA LEU A 112 -1.30 0.72 21.83
C LEU A 112 -0.84 1.41 23.12
N PHE A 113 0.34 2.04 23.09
CA PHE A 113 0.90 2.79 24.22
C PHE A 113 0.50 4.27 24.23
N ASN A 114 -0.42 4.70 23.36
CA ASN A 114 -0.83 6.11 23.17
C ASN A 114 0.34 7.06 22.89
N VAL A 115 1.45 6.57 22.33
CA VAL A 115 2.61 7.40 21.96
C VAL A 115 2.30 8.22 20.71
N ILE A 116 1.51 7.66 19.80
CA ILE A 116 1.09 8.27 18.54
C ILE A 116 -0.44 8.30 18.50
N PRO A 117 -1.06 9.38 18.00
CA PRO A 117 -2.51 9.45 17.85
C PRO A 117 -3.01 8.37 16.89
N GLY A 118 -3.94 7.55 17.36
CA GLY A 118 -4.52 6.44 16.61
C GLY A 118 -5.23 5.46 17.54
N THR A 119 -5.70 4.36 16.97
CA THR A 119 -6.35 3.28 17.72
C THR A 119 -5.74 1.98 17.26
N PHE A 120 -5.14 1.24 18.20
CA PHE A 120 -4.61 -0.08 17.89
C PHE A 120 -5.75 -1.02 17.43
N ASP A 121 -5.65 -1.51 16.19
CA ASP A 121 -6.59 -2.49 15.63
C ASP A 121 -5.83 -3.71 15.09
N PHE A 122 -6.27 -4.90 15.51
CA PHE A 122 -5.75 -6.16 14.99
C PHE A 122 -6.03 -6.35 13.49
N ILE A 123 -7.10 -5.75 12.98
CA ILE A 123 -7.43 -5.76 11.56
C ILE A 123 -6.33 -5.03 10.76
N ASP A 124 -5.78 -3.94 11.27
CA ASP A 124 -4.73 -3.18 10.60
C ASP A 124 -3.44 -4.01 10.46
N ILE A 125 -3.09 -4.78 11.50
CA ILE A 125 -1.98 -5.75 11.44
C ILE A 125 -2.22 -6.81 10.36
N LEU A 126 -3.41 -7.42 10.36
CA LEU A 126 -3.75 -8.45 9.37
C LEU A 126 -3.69 -7.89 7.94
N VAL A 127 -4.20 -6.68 7.73
CA VAL A 127 -4.19 -6.00 6.44
C VAL A 127 -2.75 -5.73 5.98
N LEU A 128 -1.86 -5.27 6.86
CA LEU A 128 -0.44 -5.06 6.53
C LEU A 128 0.26 -6.36 6.13
N LEU A 129 -0.01 -7.47 6.84
CA LEU A 129 0.55 -8.78 6.51
C LEU A 129 0.02 -9.32 5.18
N ILE A 130 -1.28 -9.16 4.91
CA ILE A 130 -1.90 -9.52 3.63
C ILE A 130 -1.27 -8.71 2.49
N SER A 131 -1.08 -7.41 2.66
CA SER A 131 -0.43 -6.55 1.67
C SER A 131 1.00 -6.99 1.36
N LEU A 132 1.77 -7.40 2.39
CA LEU A 132 3.10 -7.96 2.19
C LEU A 132 3.08 -9.25 1.39
N LEU A 133 2.21 -10.20 1.76
CA LEU A 133 2.08 -11.48 1.06
C LEU A 133 1.63 -11.28 -0.39
N ALA A 134 0.65 -10.41 -0.63
CA ALA A 134 0.17 -10.05 -1.96
C ALA A 134 1.29 -9.41 -2.80
N GLY A 135 2.08 -8.51 -2.21
CA GLY A 135 3.23 -7.88 -2.87
C GLY A 135 4.32 -8.88 -3.24
N ILE A 136 4.66 -9.83 -2.35
CA ILE A 136 5.59 -10.92 -2.64
C ILE A 136 5.06 -11.82 -3.77
N PHE A 137 3.76 -12.13 -3.77
CA PHE A 137 3.14 -12.88 -4.85
C PHE A 137 3.24 -12.14 -6.19
N ALA A 138 2.92 -10.85 -6.21
CA ALA A 138 3.04 -10.01 -7.41
C ALA A 138 4.50 -9.93 -7.90
N TYR A 139 5.47 -9.83 -6.99
CA TYR A 139 6.89 -9.86 -7.33
C TYR A 139 7.31 -11.18 -8.01
N LYS A 140 6.80 -12.33 -7.54
CA LYS A 140 7.05 -13.62 -8.22
C LYS A 140 6.50 -13.63 -9.64
N GLN A 141 5.33 -13.02 -9.87
CA GLN A 141 4.74 -12.90 -11.20
C GLN A 141 5.55 -11.96 -12.10
N LEU A 142 6.13 -10.90 -11.53
CA LEU A 142 7.05 -10.00 -12.21
C LEU A 142 8.28 -10.79 -12.73
N LEU A 143 8.95 -11.53 -11.85
CA LEU A 143 10.16 -12.31 -12.18
C LEU A 143 9.93 -13.49 -13.13
N LYS A 144 8.72 -14.06 -13.16
CA LYS A 144 8.40 -15.10 -14.16
C LYS A 144 8.63 -14.59 -15.57
N GLY A 145 8.36 -13.30 -15.83
CA GLY A 145 8.70 -12.65 -17.10
C GLY A 145 10.18 -12.84 -17.49
N ASP A 146 11.08 -12.60 -16.55
CA ASP A 146 12.54 -12.67 -16.74
C ASP A 146 13.05 -14.11 -16.96
N SER A 147 12.46 -15.08 -16.27
CA SER A 147 12.90 -16.48 -16.33
C SER A 147 12.61 -17.13 -17.68
N TYR A 148 11.49 -16.78 -18.33
CA TYR A 148 11.18 -17.21 -19.70
C TYR A 148 12.16 -16.61 -20.71
N GLU A 149 12.73 -15.44 -20.44
CA GLU A 149 13.70 -14.79 -21.34
C GLU A 149 15.06 -15.48 -21.30
N SER A 150 15.60 -15.78 -20.11
CA SER A 150 16.91 -16.46 -19.99
C SER A 150 16.97 -17.85 -20.64
N LYS A 151 15.85 -18.58 -20.63
CA LYS A 151 15.76 -19.91 -21.26
C LYS A 151 15.65 -19.86 -22.77
N LYS A 152 15.22 -18.73 -23.36
CA LYS A 152 15.03 -18.58 -24.80
C LYS A 152 16.27 -18.04 -25.53
N THR A 153 17.21 -17.41 -24.83
CA THR A 153 18.49 -16.94 -25.39
C THR A 153 19.54 -18.04 -25.53
N LEU A 154 19.23 -19.26 -25.08
CA LEU A 154 20.12 -20.43 -25.17
C LEU A 154 19.83 -21.34 -26.38
N TRP A 155 18.92 -20.93 -27.27
CA TRP A 155 18.54 -21.62 -28.51
C TRP A 155 18.53 -20.62 -29.66
#